data_AF-A0A242M2C6-F1
#
_entry.id   AF-A0A242M2C6-F1
#
_cell.length_a   1.000
_cell.length_b   1.000
_cell.length_c   1.000
_cell.angle_alpha   90.00
_cell.angle_beta   90.00
_cell.angle_gamma   90.00
#
_symmetry.space_group_name_H-M   'P 1'
#
loop_
_entity.id
_entity.type
_entity.pdbx_description
1 polymer ?
#
loop_
_entity_poly.entity_id
_entity_poly.type
_entity_poly.pdbx_seq_one_letter_code
_entity_poly.pdbx_strand_id
1 'polypeptide(L)'
;MTVASPAYIERQGEPANLDDLRQHVAVQYFSNRTGRVKDMNFVVDRISTTVKMQGTLAVNDAETYVMCGVQGAGIIQAPQFMLLPHLRSGTLVEVLPQWKTRPIP
;
A
#
# COMPACT_ATOMS: atom_id res chain seq x y z
N MET A 1 -1.88 -4.59 5.78
CA MET A 1 -0.47 -4.22 6.00
C MET A 1 -0.06 -3.25 4.90
N THR A 2 0.81 -2.29 5.19
CA THR A 2 1.31 -1.32 4.18
C THR A 2 2.71 -1.74 3.76
N VAL A 3 2.94 -1.91 2.46
CA VAL A 3 4.21 -2.43 1.94
C VAL A 3 4.63 -1.70 0.66
N ALA A 4 5.93 -1.75 0.39
CA ALA A 4 6.54 -1.31 -0.87
C ALA A 4 7.70 -2.25 -1.25
N SER A 5 8.14 -2.24 -2.50
CA SER A 5 9.36 -2.96 -2.87
C SER A 5 10.61 -2.19 -2.43
N PRO A 6 11.73 -2.87 -2.16
CA PRO A 6 13.01 -2.22 -1.90
C PRO A 6 13.42 -1.26 -3.02
N ALA A 7 13.18 -1.62 -4.29
CA ALA A 7 13.49 -0.78 -5.44
C ALA A 7 12.67 0.52 -5.48
N TYR A 8 11.43 0.49 -5.00
CA TYR A 8 10.64 1.72 -4.84
C TYR A 8 11.23 2.62 -3.75
N ILE A 9 11.57 2.03 -2.60
CA ILE A 9 12.15 2.76 -1.46
C ILE A 9 13.50 3.38 -1.83
N GLU A 10 14.36 2.67 -2.54
CA GLU A 10 15.65 3.18 -3.01
C GLU A 10 15.47 4.43 -3.90
N ARG A 11 14.41 4.45 -4.72
CA ARG A 11 14.12 5.56 -5.65
C ARG A 11 13.38 6.74 -5.02
N GLN A 12 12.52 6.50 -4.04
CA GLN A 12 11.57 7.50 -3.51
C GLN A 12 11.80 7.83 -2.03
N GLY A 13 12.68 7.10 -1.34
CA GLY A 13 12.80 7.14 0.11
C GLY A 13 11.76 6.27 0.82
N GLU A 14 12.02 5.98 2.10
CA GLU A 14 11.05 5.30 2.97
C GLU A 14 10.21 6.35 3.71
N PRO A 15 8.86 6.27 3.69
CA PRO A 15 8.03 7.17 4.47
C PRO A 15 8.17 6.88 5.97
N ALA A 16 8.52 7.90 6.75
CA ALA A 16 8.63 7.80 8.20
C ALA A 16 7.28 8.04 8.89
N ASN A 17 6.37 8.78 8.24
CA ASN A 17 5.05 9.11 8.76
C ASN A 17 3.93 9.18 7.71
N LEU A 18 2.68 9.32 8.17
CA LEU A 18 1.51 9.37 7.28
C LEU A 18 1.47 10.62 6.38
N ASP A 19 2.05 11.75 6.80
CA ASP A 19 2.11 12.95 5.97
C ASP A 19 3.11 12.81 4.82
N ASP A 20 4.18 12.03 5.01
CA ASP A 20 5.15 11.71 3.94
C ASP A 20 4.46 11.03 2.75
N LEU A 21 3.37 10.28 2.99
CA LEU A 21 2.60 9.61 1.94
C LEU A 21 2.06 10.56 0.86
N ARG A 22 1.95 11.87 1.13
CA ARG A 22 1.56 12.88 0.12
C ARG A 22 2.59 13.05 -0.99
N GLN A 23 3.86 12.74 -0.70
CA GLN A 23 4.99 12.79 -1.63
C GLN A 23 5.24 11.44 -2.32
N HIS A 24 4.52 10.40 -1.93
CA HIS A 24 4.64 9.06 -2.49
C HIS A 24 3.49 8.72 -3.42
N VAL A 25 3.70 7.67 -4.22
CA VAL A 25 2.72 7.11 -5.14
C VAL A 25 2.16 5.81 -4.58
N ALA A 26 0.85 5.68 -4.60
CA ALA A 26 0.16 4.42 -4.35
C ALA A 26 -0.13 3.71 -5.67
N VAL A 27 -0.05 2.37 -5.67
CA VAL A 27 -0.88 1.61 -6.60
C VAL A 27 -2.30 1.75 -6.10
N GLN A 28 -3.22 2.16 -6.98
CA GLN A 28 -4.62 2.34 -6.64
C GLN A 28 -5.38 1.03 -6.89
N TYR A 29 -6.25 0.66 -5.96
CA TYR A 29 -7.20 -0.42 -6.17
C TYR A 29 -8.60 0.17 -6.31
N PHE A 30 -9.31 -0.10 -7.40
CA PHE A 30 -10.68 0.40 -7.59
C PHE A 30 -11.72 -0.72 -7.56
N SER A 31 -12.91 -0.39 -7.07
CA SER A 31 -14.02 -1.33 -6.99
C SER A 31 -14.74 -1.47 -8.34
N ASN A 32 -14.82 -2.69 -8.88
CA ASN A 32 -15.60 -2.96 -10.10
C ASN A 32 -17.09 -2.63 -9.98
N ARG A 33 -17.63 -2.61 -8.75
CA ARG A 33 -19.04 -2.29 -8.52
C ARG A 33 -19.33 -0.79 -8.51
N THR A 34 -18.37 0.03 -8.06
CA THR A 34 -18.62 1.47 -7.82
C THR A 34 -17.70 2.40 -8.59
N GLY A 35 -16.66 1.88 -9.25
CA GLY A 35 -15.60 2.65 -9.89
C GLY A 35 -14.71 3.44 -8.93
N ARG A 36 -14.97 3.40 -7.62
CA ARG A 36 -14.25 4.19 -6.63
C ARG A 36 -12.90 3.56 -6.32
N VAL A 37 -11.86 4.39 -6.39
CA VAL A 37 -10.53 4.07 -5.85
C VAL A 37 -10.62 3.95 -4.32
N LYS A 38 -9.98 2.92 -3.78
CA LYS A 38 -9.82 2.73 -2.35
C LYS A 38 -8.65 3.58 -1.88
N ASP A 39 -8.95 4.49 -0.97
CA ASP A 39 -7.94 5.27 -0.25
C ASP A 39 -7.16 4.36 0.72
N MET A 40 -5.98 4.81 1.14
CA MET A 40 -5.18 4.10 2.15
C MET A 40 -5.80 4.30 3.52
N ASN A 41 -5.94 3.23 4.30
CA ASN A 41 -6.60 3.26 5.59
C ASN A 41 -5.66 2.81 6.70
N PHE A 42 -5.54 3.67 7.71
CA PHE A 42 -4.71 3.48 8.88
C PHE A 42 -5.54 3.62 10.16
N VAL A 43 -5.03 3.09 11.26
CA VAL A 43 -5.59 3.30 12.60
C VAL A 43 -4.58 4.11 13.39
N VAL A 44 -4.94 5.35 13.72
CA VAL A 44 -4.15 6.30 14.53
C VAL A 44 -4.93 6.53 15.82
N ASP A 45 -4.34 6.26 16.99
CA ASP A 45 -5.01 6.44 18.28
C ASP A 45 -6.40 5.78 18.38
N ARG A 46 -6.55 4.60 17.77
CA ARG A 46 -7.82 3.83 17.65
C ARG A 46 -8.87 4.46 16.73
N ILE A 47 -8.54 5.53 16.02
CA ILE A 47 -9.40 6.21 15.05
C ILE A 47 -8.98 5.78 13.64
N SER A 48 -9.98 5.51 12.80
CA SER A 48 -9.74 5.21 11.38
C SER A 48 -9.36 6.51 10.66
N THR A 49 -8.15 6.55 10.13
CA THR A 49 -7.61 7.67 9.38
C THR A 49 -7.40 7.25 7.93
N THR A 50 -8.06 7.95 7.02
CA THR A 50 -7.93 7.72 5.58
C THR A 50 -6.95 8.71 4.98
N VAL A 51 -5.96 8.22 4.24
CA VAL A 51 -4.96 9.03 3.55
C VAL A 51 -5.15 8.88 2.06
N LYS A 52 -5.36 10.03 1.39
CA LYS A 52 -5.39 10.10 -0.06
C LYS A 52 -3.98 10.25 -0.58
N MET A 53 -3.55 9.29 -1.38
CA MET A 53 -2.26 9.30 -2.05
C MET A 53 -2.43 9.59 -3.54
N GLN A 54 -1.40 10.16 -4.15
CA GLN A 54 -1.31 10.22 -5.59
C GLN A 54 -1.22 8.79 -6.14
N GLY A 55 -1.81 8.53 -7.30
CA GLY A 55 -1.72 7.23 -7.96
C GLY A 55 -1.48 7.40 -9.44
N THR A 56 -0.56 6.61 -9.98
CA THR A 56 -0.22 6.59 -11.42
C THR A 56 -0.79 5.37 -12.13
N LEU A 57 -1.24 4.37 -11.37
CA LEU A 57 -1.79 3.12 -11.86
C LEU A 57 -2.97 2.70 -10.96
N ALA A 58 -4.07 2.31 -11.58
CA ALA A 58 -5.24 1.79 -10.90
C ALA A 58 -5.61 0.40 -11.44
N VAL A 59 -5.79 -0.57 -10.54
CA VAL A 59 -6.15 -1.95 -10.87
C VAL A 59 -7.33 -2.42 -10.03
N ASN A 60 -7.99 -3.50 -10.44
CA ASN A 60 -9.14 -4.09 -9.77
C ASN A 60 -8.94 -5.58 -9.44
N ASP A 61 -7.78 -6.13 -9.79
CA ASP A 61 -7.41 -7.51 -9.51
C ASP A 61 -6.38 -7.56 -8.37
N ALA A 62 -6.58 -8.51 -7.45
CA ALA A 62 -5.85 -8.55 -6.20
C ALA A 62 -4.41 -9.05 -6.39
N GLU A 63 -4.19 -10.01 -7.30
CA GLU A 63 -2.85 -10.51 -7.63
C GLU A 63 -2.06 -9.44 -8.39
N THR A 64 -2.66 -8.83 -9.41
CA THR A 64 -2.08 -7.72 -10.16
C THR A 64 -1.69 -6.57 -9.25
N TYR A 65 -2.55 -6.23 -8.27
CA TYR A 65 -2.26 -5.20 -7.27
C TYR A 65 -0.98 -5.47 -6.48
N VAL A 66 -0.81 -6.69 -5.99
CA VAL A 66 0.41 -7.09 -5.27
C VAL A 66 1.62 -7.07 -6.20
N MET A 67 1.48 -7.60 -7.42
CA MET A 67 2.57 -7.63 -8.39
C MET A 67 3.03 -6.23 -8.81
N CYS A 68 2.13 -5.26 -8.93
CA CYS A 68 2.51 -3.87 -9.15
C CYS A 68 3.36 -3.33 -8.00
N GLY A 69 3.00 -3.64 -6.75
CA GLY A 69 3.82 -3.30 -5.58
C GLY A 69 5.21 -3.95 -5.65
N VAL A 70 5.28 -5.24 -5.98
CA VAL A 70 6.55 -6.00 -6.14
C VAL A 70 7.45 -5.37 -7.19
N GLN A 71 6.88 -4.95 -8.33
CA GLN A 71 7.60 -4.29 -9.42
C GLN A 71 7.97 -2.82 -9.12
N GLY A 72 7.66 -2.32 -7.91
CA GLY A 72 8.00 -0.97 -7.49
C GLY A 72 7.17 0.14 -8.13
N ALA A 73 5.95 -0.18 -8.55
CA ALA A 73 5.02 0.82 -9.10
C ALA A 73 4.47 1.79 -8.03
N GLY A 74 4.53 1.42 -6.75
CA GLY A 74 4.07 2.26 -5.66
C GLY A 74 3.90 1.51 -4.34
N ILE A 75 3.44 2.24 -3.33
CA ILE A 75 3.02 1.69 -2.03
C ILE A 75 1.65 1.02 -2.19
N ILE A 76 1.46 -0.13 -1.51
CA ILE A 76 0.20 -0.87 -1.51
C ILE A 76 -0.28 -1.20 -0.10
N GLN A 77 -1.59 -1.45 0.03
CA GLN A 77 -2.20 -2.01 1.24
C GLN A 77 -2.98 -3.29 0.92
N ALA A 78 -2.48 -4.41 1.44
CA ALA A 78 -3.11 -5.72 1.25
C ALA A 78 -3.15 -6.55 2.55
N PRO A 79 -4.02 -7.58 2.62
CA PRO A 79 -4.00 -8.58 3.68
C PRO A 79 -2.65 -9.29 3.76
N GLN A 80 -2.18 -9.56 4.98
CA GLN A 80 -0.86 -10.14 5.22
C GLN A 80 -0.66 -11.50 4.53
N PHE A 81 -1.70 -12.33 4.42
CA PHE A 81 -1.59 -13.65 3.80
C PHE A 81 -1.20 -13.58 2.32
N MET A 82 -1.60 -12.53 1.60
CA MET A 82 -1.22 -12.30 0.20
C MET A 82 0.24 -11.84 0.09
N LEU A 83 0.74 -11.16 1.11
CA LEU A 83 2.07 -10.55 1.12
C LEU A 83 3.14 -11.50 1.65
N LEU A 84 2.75 -12.54 2.38
CA LEU A 84 3.67 -13.41 3.11
C LEU A 84 4.79 -14.01 2.24
N PRO A 85 4.54 -14.51 1.01
CA PRO A 85 5.63 -15.00 0.15
C PRO A 85 6.64 -13.90 -0.21
N HIS A 86 6.14 -12.70 -0.49
CA HIS A 86 6.94 -11.56 -0.93
C HIS A 86 7.73 -10.90 0.20
N LEU A 87 7.18 -10.92 1.41
CA LEU A 87 7.87 -10.49 2.63
C LEU A 87 9.00 -11.46 2.99
N ARG A 88 8.77 -12.77 2.85
CA ARG A 88 9.79 -13.79 3.10
C ARG A 88 10.94 -13.73 2.10
N SER A 89 10.64 -13.45 0.83
CA SER A 89 11.66 -13.29 -0.21
C SER A 89 12.35 -11.93 -0.20
N GLY A 90 11.84 -10.95 0.56
CA GLY A 90 12.34 -9.57 0.56
C GLY A 90 11.95 -8.75 -0.67
N THR A 91 11.12 -9.29 -1.57
CA THR A 91 10.59 -8.54 -2.73
C THR A 91 9.61 -7.43 -2.34
N LEU A 92 9.02 -7.53 -1.15
CA LEU A 92 8.27 -6.47 -0.49
C LEU A 92 8.79 -6.33 0.94
N VAL A 93 8.77 -5.12 1.45
CA VAL A 93 9.06 -4.80 2.85
C VAL A 93 7.91 -4.00 3.45
N GLU A 94 7.69 -4.19 4.75
CA GLU A 94 6.71 -3.39 5.50
C GLU A 94 7.24 -1.97 5.65
N VAL A 95 6.37 -1.00 5.35
CA VAL A 95 6.62 0.42 5.62
C VAL A 95 5.56 0.90 6.60
N LEU A 96 5.87 1.97 7.34
CA LEU A 96 4.94 2.53 8.31
C LEU A 96 4.43 1.49 9.36
N PRO A 97 5.28 0.59 9.91
CA PRO A 97 4.86 -0.53 10.77
C PRO A 97 4.15 -0.08 12.07
N GLN A 98 4.35 1.17 12.49
CA GLN A 98 3.69 1.76 13.64
C GLN A 98 2.19 2.03 13.42
N TRP A 99 1.73 2.06 12.16
CA TRP A 99 0.31 2.27 11.83
C TRP A 99 -0.33 1.00 11.26
N LYS A 100 -1.22 0.41 12.07
CA LYS A 100 -2.03 -0.73 11.60
C LYS A 100 -3.00 -0.30 10.52
N THR A 101 -3.20 -1.18 9.55
CA THR A 101 -4.27 -1.01 8.56
C THR A 101 -5.57 -1.59 9.08
N ARG A 102 -6.70 -1.03 8.68
CA ARG A 102 -8.00 -1.66 8.97
C ARG A 102 -8.06 -3.05 8.34
N PRO A 103 -8.46 -4.11 9.07
CA PRO A 103 -8.73 -5.40 8.47
C PRO A 103 -9.83 -5.23 7.42
N ILE A 104 -9.59 -5.72 6.21
CA ILE A 104 -10.64 -5.83 5.20
C ILE A 104 -11.38 -7.14 5.54
N PRO A 105 -12.70 -7.10 5.79
CA PRO A 105 -13.51 -8.29 6.03
C PRO A 105 -13.52 -9.25 4.85
#